data_AF-A0A6P0K709-F1
#
_entry.id   AF-A0A6P0K709-F1
#
_cell.length_a   1.000
_cell.length_b   1.000
_cell.length_c   1.000
_cell.angle_alpha   90.00
_cell.angle_beta   90.00
_cell.angle_gamma   90.00
#
_symmetry.space_group_name_H-M   'P 1'
#
loop_
_entity.id
_entity.type
_entity.pdbx_description
1 polymer ?
#
loop_
_entity_poly.entity_id
_entity_poly.type
_entity_poly.pdbx_seq_one_letter_code
_entity_poly.pdbx_strand_id
1 'polypeptide(L)'
;MSKTREYPTVEWKNIPWHKLEWVVFKLQKRIYRASQRGDFKVVRRLQKTLLKSWSAKCLSVRQVIRTVTKQKSVSQFHLLYSDHHIPLSSQQCLTLANQLKFSSKGWTIIGEDKPKIVRYSRKYLAIVKMYNRALQVLAKLAIEPEWEAKFEQGVQNLEVRDCVPEVRNHCNKQLRLHSANSACKFCLVAKQLDENQGFLSKITLTKDQQQKHYWRIVSIIDAHKSAPQEALIRRLNPVIQEWKNYYWSQVSKKISKRLDHLVFLKLMSWAKHRHPKKGRKWVSNKYWHTLESQNWVFASKQKNNKLMRLLTHT
;
A
#
# COMPACT_ATOMS: atom_id res chain seq x y z
N MET A 1 6.07 28.46 33.13
CA MET A 1 5.30 27.53 32.27
C MET A 1 4.11 28.30 31.70
N SER A 2 4.13 28.66 30.41
CA SER A 2 3.04 29.40 29.78
C SER A 2 1.79 28.52 29.70
N LYS A 3 0.71 28.90 30.39
CA LYS A 3 -0.61 28.28 30.27
C LYS A 3 -0.95 28.16 28.78
N THR A 4 -1.13 26.94 28.28
CA THR A 4 -1.63 26.70 26.92
C THR A 4 -2.99 27.40 26.85
N ARG A 5 -3.09 28.46 26.03
CA ARG A 5 -4.32 29.25 25.90
C ARG A 5 -5.49 28.31 25.70
N GLU A 6 -6.47 28.42 26.60
CA GLU A 6 -7.78 27.82 26.44
C GLU A 6 -8.35 28.25 25.10
N TYR A 7 -8.98 27.29 24.44
CA TYR A 7 -9.39 27.26 23.05
C TYR A 7 -9.90 28.63 22.56
N PRO A 8 -9.26 29.26 21.57
CA PRO A 8 -9.83 30.45 20.98
C PRO A 8 -11.14 30.04 20.31
N THR A 9 -12.25 30.69 20.69
CA THR A 9 -13.61 30.56 20.15
C THR A 9 -13.65 31.10 18.72
N VAL A 10 -12.84 30.52 17.85
CA VAL A 10 -12.61 31.00 16.48
C VAL A 10 -13.20 29.98 15.53
N GLU A 11 -14.08 30.45 14.65
CA GLU A 11 -14.61 29.63 13.58
C GLU A 11 -13.47 28.98 12.78
N TRP A 12 -13.63 27.70 12.42
CA TRP A 12 -12.61 26.91 11.70
C TRP A 12 -12.01 27.63 10.47
N LYS A 13 -12.83 28.44 9.78
CA LYS A 13 -12.44 29.24 8.62
C LYS A 13 -11.47 30.37 8.97
N ASN A 14 -11.60 30.96 10.16
CA ASN A 14 -10.86 32.13 10.62
C ASN A 14 -9.59 31.76 11.41
N ILE A 15 -9.26 30.47 11.48
CA ILE A 15 -8.04 30.00 12.16
C ILE A 15 -6.80 30.50 11.41
N PRO A 16 -5.86 31.20 12.08
CA PRO A 16 -4.61 31.61 11.48
C PRO A 16 -3.66 30.41 11.32
N TRP A 17 -3.85 29.64 10.26
CA TRP A 17 -3.16 28.36 10.02
C TRP A 17 -1.64 28.45 10.08
N HIS A 18 -1.05 29.50 9.49
CA HIS A 18 0.39 29.73 9.51
C HIS A 18 0.95 29.81 10.94
N LYS A 19 0.21 30.43 11.88
CA LYS A 19 0.64 30.50 13.29
C LYS A 19 0.64 29.11 13.94
N LEU A 20 -0.36 28.28 13.63
CA LEU A 20 -0.42 26.91 14.15
C LEU A 20 0.69 26.03 13.58
N GLU A 21 0.91 26.11 12.26
CA GLU A 21 1.98 25.40 11.55
C GLU A 21 3.34 25.76 12.15
N TRP A 22 3.59 27.04 12.40
CA TRP A 22 4.84 27.51 12.99
C TRP A 22 5.05 27.02 14.43
N VAL A 23 4.00 26.96 15.26
CA VAL A 23 4.07 26.39 16.62
C VAL A 23 4.44 24.91 16.57
N VAL A 24 3.82 24.15 15.68
CA VAL A 24 4.13 22.72 15.50
C VAL A 24 5.54 22.52 14.97
N PHE A 25 5.95 23.29 13.96
CA PHE A 25 7.29 23.25 13.39
C PHE A 25 8.39 23.54 14.43
N LYS A 26 8.17 24.52 15.32
CA LYS A 26 9.09 24.80 16.43
C LYS A 26 9.25 23.61 17.37
N LEU A 27 8.15 22.93 17.69
CA LEU A 27 8.20 21.71 18.52
C LEU A 27 8.90 20.58 17.79
N GLN A 28 8.63 20.38 16.49
CA GLN A 28 9.30 19.37 15.65
C GLN A 28 10.81 19.61 15.58
N LYS A 29 11.27 20.85 15.34
CA LYS A 29 12.70 21.20 15.37
C LYS A 29 13.36 20.90 16.71
N ARG A 30 12.65 21.09 17.83
CA ARG A 30 13.17 20.74 19.16
C ARG A 30 13.27 19.23 19.34
N ILE A 31 12.31 18.46 18.83
CA ILE A 31 12.36 16.99 18.84
C ILE A 31 13.54 16.51 18.00
N TYR A 32 13.71 17.04 16.79
CA TYR A 32 14.82 16.71 15.90
C TYR A 32 16.18 16.98 16.56
N ARG A 33 16.41 18.18 17.12
CA ARG A 33 17.67 18.52 17.83
C ARG A 33 17.90 17.69 19.09
N ALA A 34 16.84 17.31 19.81
CA ALA A 34 16.95 16.41 20.95
C ALA A 34 17.31 14.98 20.51
N SER A 35 16.77 14.53 19.38
CA SER A 35 17.09 13.24 18.76
C SER A 35 18.54 13.18 18.30
N GLN A 36 19.05 14.25 17.67
CA GLN A 36 20.46 14.32 17.24
C GLN A 36 21.45 14.14 18.40
N ARG A 37 21.10 14.64 19.60
CA ARG A 37 21.90 14.51 20.83
C ARG A 37 21.71 13.17 21.56
N GLY A 38 20.82 12.30 21.08
CA GLY A 38 20.49 11.03 21.73
C GLY A 38 19.67 11.16 23.03
N ASP A 39 19.08 12.31 23.33
CA ASP A 39 18.29 12.52 24.56
C ASP A 39 16.84 12.03 24.38
N PHE A 40 16.67 10.71 24.54
CA PHE A 40 15.37 10.06 24.38
C PHE A 40 14.32 10.54 25.38
N LYS A 41 14.71 10.94 26.59
CA LYS A 41 13.77 11.41 27.63
C LYS A 41 13.14 12.74 27.21
N VAL A 42 13.94 13.66 26.69
CA VAL A 42 13.46 14.94 26.16
C VAL A 42 12.63 14.76 24.89
N VAL A 43 13.06 13.88 23.97
CA VAL A 43 12.28 13.52 22.77
C VAL A 43 10.88 13.07 23.15
N ARG A 44 10.75 12.10 24.07
CA ARG A 44 9.44 11.57 24.49
C ARG A 44 8.58 12.62 25.18
N ARG A 45 9.17 13.51 25.98
CA ARG A 45 8.45 14.62 26.64
C ARG A 45 7.91 15.61 25.61
N LEU A 46 8.71 15.97 24.61
CA LEU A 46 8.32 16.88 23.55
C LEU A 46 7.27 16.27 22.62
N GLN A 47 7.40 14.99 22.27
CA GLN A 47 6.38 14.25 21.51
C GLN A 47 5.04 14.22 22.25
N LYS A 48 5.04 13.89 23.56
CA LYS A 48 3.82 13.96 24.39
C LYS A 48 3.21 15.37 24.43
N THR A 49 4.06 16.40 24.40
CA THR A 49 3.61 17.80 24.35
C THR A 49 2.94 18.11 23.01
N LEU A 50 3.54 17.66 21.89
CA LEU A 50 3.00 17.84 20.54
C LEU A 50 1.64 17.14 20.39
N LEU A 51 1.52 15.88 20.85
CA LEU A 51 0.27 15.11 20.78
C LEU A 51 -0.88 15.75 21.58
N LYS A 52 -0.57 16.47 22.66
CA LYS A 52 -1.55 17.20 23.48
C LYS A 52 -1.89 18.59 22.92
N SER A 53 -1.05 19.14 22.04
CA SER A 53 -1.19 20.49 21.51
C SER A 53 -2.44 20.62 20.64
N TRP A 54 -3.25 21.64 20.92
CA TRP A 54 -4.42 21.96 20.10
C TRP A 54 -4.03 22.29 18.65
N SER A 55 -2.93 23.03 18.44
CA SER A 55 -2.41 23.36 17.11
C SER A 55 -2.15 22.11 16.27
N ALA A 56 -1.53 21.08 16.85
CA ALA A 56 -1.24 19.83 16.15
C ALA A 56 -2.52 19.04 15.80
N LYS A 57 -3.50 19.01 16.72
CA LYS A 57 -4.81 18.37 16.51
C LYS A 57 -5.62 19.04 15.41
N CYS A 58 -5.60 20.37 15.32
CA CYS A 58 -6.27 21.10 14.24
C CYS A 58 -5.60 20.84 12.88
N LEU A 59 -4.26 20.83 12.84
CA LEU A 59 -3.53 20.53 11.61
C LEU A 59 -3.77 19.11 11.12
N SER A 60 -3.83 18.13 12.02
CA SER A 60 -4.10 16.74 11.64
C SER A 60 -5.49 16.58 11.01
N VAL A 61 -6.52 17.23 11.57
CA VAL A 61 -7.88 17.22 10.99
C VAL A 61 -7.92 17.95 9.64
N ARG A 62 -7.29 19.12 9.53
CA ARG A 62 -7.20 19.87 8.26
C ARG A 62 -6.52 19.06 7.16
N GLN A 63 -5.42 18.38 7.47
CA GLN A 63 -4.69 17.57 6.50
C GLN A 63 -5.55 16.43 5.97
N VAL A 64 -6.29 15.74 6.86
CA VAL A 64 -7.24 14.70 6.44
C VAL A 64 -8.30 15.30 5.50
N ILE A 65 -8.94 16.41 5.86
CA ILE A 65 -9.95 17.05 5.00
C ILE A 65 -9.38 17.42 3.63
N ARG A 66 -8.13 17.94 3.56
CA ARG A 66 -7.47 18.28 2.28
C ARG A 66 -7.16 17.06 1.42
N THR A 67 -6.64 15.99 2.01
CA THR A 67 -6.33 14.77 1.26
C THR A 67 -7.58 14.15 0.63
N VAL A 68 -8.69 14.25 1.35
CA VAL A 68 -9.99 13.72 0.95
C VAL A 68 -10.62 14.55 -0.17
N THR A 69 -10.61 15.87 -0.02
CA THR A 69 -11.19 16.78 -1.03
C THR A 69 -10.43 16.78 -2.35
N LYS A 70 -9.13 16.49 -2.35
CA LYS A 70 -8.32 16.41 -3.58
C LYS A 70 -8.50 15.10 -4.38
N GLN A 71 -8.96 14.02 -3.75
CA GLN A 71 -9.12 12.73 -4.42
C GLN A 71 -10.38 12.72 -5.29
N LYS A 72 -10.28 13.21 -6.55
CA LYS A 72 -11.38 13.23 -7.54
C LYS A 72 -12.02 11.86 -7.81
N SER A 73 -11.32 10.76 -7.55
CA SER A 73 -11.75 9.37 -7.79
C SER A 73 -12.49 8.73 -6.62
N VAL A 74 -12.54 9.39 -5.46
CA VAL A 74 -13.08 8.81 -4.23
C VAL A 74 -14.44 9.41 -3.99
N SER A 75 -15.45 8.74 -4.57
CA SER A 75 -16.84 8.97 -4.25
C SER A 75 -17.04 9.03 -2.73
N GLN A 76 -17.93 9.94 -2.34
CA GLN A 76 -18.53 10.31 -1.05
C GLN A 76 -18.68 9.20 0.03
N PHE A 77 -18.43 7.93 -0.30
CA PHE A 77 -18.55 6.73 0.51
C PHE A 77 -17.35 6.41 1.41
N HIS A 78 -16.17 7.00 1.20
CA HIS A 78 -14.97 6.51 1.89
C HIS A 78 -14.84 6.97 3.35
N LEU A 79 -15.67 7.91 3.81
CA LEU A 79 -15.44 8.59 5.08
C LEU A 79 -16.74 8.86 5.81
N LEU A 80 -17.03 7.98 6.76
CA LEU A 80 -18.07 8.21 7.75
C LEU A 80 -17.37 8.55 9.06
N TYR A 81 -17.65 9.75 9.57
CA TYR A 81 -17.35 10.11 10.95
C TYR A 81 -18.33 9.41 11.90
N SER A 82 -19.61 9.43 11.51
CA SER A 82 -20.77 8.85 12.16
C SER A 82 -21.99 9.16 11.28
N ASP A 83 -22.18 8.42 10.20
CA ASP A 83 -23.33 8.54 9.26
C ASP A 83 -23.59 9.90 8.58
N HIS A 84 -22.76 10.93 8.79
CA HIS A 84 -22.89 12.24 8.15
C HIS A 84 -22.00 12.40 6.90
N HIS A 85 -22.53 13.06 5.87
CA HIS A 85 -21.83 13.38 4.63
C HIS A 85 -20.82 14.52 4.79
N ILE A 86 -19.72 14.45 4.03
CA ILE A 86 -18.76 15.53 3.79
C ILE A 86 -19.43 16.57 2.87
N PRO A 87 -19.18 17.89 3.02
CA PRO A 87 -18.18 18.55 3.86
C PRO A 87 -18.57 18.73 5.33
N LEU A 88 -17.58 18.63 6.23
CA LEU A 88 -17.78 18.83 7.66
C LEU A 88 -17.99 20.32 7.96
N SER A 89 -18.92 20.61 8.87
CA SER A 89 -19.13 21.95 9.42
C SER A 89 -17.92 22.41 10.25
N SER A 90 -17.72 23.74 10.34
CA SER A 90 -16.68 24.36 11.18
C SER A 90 -16.71 23.84 12.63
N GLN A 91 -17.90 23.67 13.20
CA GLN A 91 -18.08 23.16 14.56
C GLN A 91 -17.68 21.69 14.68
N GLN A 92 -18.04 20.86 13.69
CA GLN A 92 -17.68 19.44 13.67
C GLN A 92 -16.16 19.23 13.59
N CYS A 93 -15.45 20.07 12.83
CA CYS A 93 -14.00 20.03 12.73
C CYS A 93 -13.32 20.33 14.08
N LEU A 94 -13.84 21.32 14.81
CA LEU A 94 -13.35 21.69 16.14
C LEU A 94 -13.65 20.61 17.18
N THR A 95 -14.88 20.08 17.17
CA THR A 95 -15.27 18.96 18.05
C THR A 95 -14.37 17.75 17.81
N LEU A 96 -14.12 17.40 16.55
CA LEU A 96 -13.23 16.31 16.19
C LEU A 96 -11.80 16.56 16.69
N ALA A 97 -11.24 17.77 16.49
CA ALA A 97 -9.91 18.11 16.99
C ALA A 97 -9.82 17.98 18.52
N ASN A 98 -10.86 18.39 19.26
CA ASN A 98 -10.89 18.30 20.72
C ASN A 98 -11.00 16.84 21.22
N GLN A 99 -11.67 15.97 20.47
CA GLN A 99 -11.82 14.57 20.81
C GLN A 99 -10.53 13.75 20.63
N LEU A 100 -9.58 14.18 19.79
CA LEU A 100 -8.33 13.46 19.55
C LEU A 100 -7.53 13.30 20.86
N LYS A 101 -7.40 12.07 21.33
CA LYS A 101 -6.68 11.72 22.57
C LYS A 101 -5.83 10.46 22.37
N PHE A 102 -4.66 10.46 23.00
CA PHE A 102 -3.78 9.30 23.15
C PHE A 102 -3.72 8.88 24.62
N SER A 103 -3.54 7.58 24.88
CA SER A 103 -3.41 7.08 26.25
C SER A 103 -2.16 7.61 26.95
N SER A 104 -2.26 7.80 28.26
CA SER A 104 -1.14 8.24 29.10
C SER A 104 -0.14 7.12 29.39
N LYS A 105 -0.59 5.85 29.38
CA LYS A 105 0.19 4.65 29.72
C LYS A 105 0.99 4.06 28.53
N GLY A 106 0.77 4.58 27.32
CA GLY A 106 1.46 4.18 26.09
C GLY A 106 0.89 4.96 24.90
N TRP A 107 1.58 4.98 23.76
CA TRP A 107 1.05 5.58 22.51
C TRP A 107 -0.01 4.67 21.85
N THR A 108 -0.72 3.90 22.66
CA THR A 108 -1.82 3.05 22.21
C THR A 108 -3.00 3.95 21.89
N ILE A 109 -3.52 3.84 20.67
CA ILE A 109 -4.75 4.52 20.26
C ILE A 109 -5.89 3.93 21.09
N ILE A 110 -6.59 4.78 21.86
CA ILE A 110 -7.75 4.36 22.64
C ILE A 110 -8.91 4.18 21.66
N GLY A 111 -9.49 2.98 21.61
CA GLY A 111 -10.68 2.69 20.80
C GLY A 111 -10.41 2.57 19.29
N GLU A 112 -9.39 1.79 18.88
CA GLU A 112 -9.23 1.46 17.46
C GLU A 112 -10.42 0.62 16.96
N ASP A 113 -11.40 1.30 16.38
CA ASP A 113 -12.43 0.63 15.60
C ASP A 113 -11.79 -0.03 14.37
N LYS A 114 -12.01 -1.35 14.25
CA LYS A 114 -11.60 -2.10 13.06
C LYS A 114 -12.23 -1.42 11.83
N PRO A 115 -11.47 -1.24 10.73
CA PRO A 115 -12.01 -0.61 9.54
C PRO A 115 -13.18 -1.43 9.00
N LYS A 116 -14.27 -0.76 8.65
CA LYS A 116 -15.43 -1.42 8.04
C LYS A 116 -15.10 -1.73 6.59
N ILE A 117 -15.15 -3.01 6.22
CA ILE A 117 -14.88 -3.44 4.84
C ILE A 117 -16.21 -3.53 4.10
N VAL A 118 -16.36 -2.73 3.04
CA VAL A 118 -17.57 -2.70 2.21
C VAL A 118 -17.22 -3.11 0.77
N ARG A 119 -18.10 -3.88 0.14
CA ARG A 119 -17.96 -4.28 -1.27
C ARG A 119 -18.71 -3.28 -2.16
N TYR A 120 -18.01 -2.63 -3.08
CA TYR A 120 -18.61 -1.72 -4.06
C TYR A 120 -18.00 -1.96 -5.44
N SER A 121 -18.84 -2.13 -6.46
CA SER A 121 -18.42 -2.33 -7.86
C SER A 121 -17.23 -3.30 -8.01
N ARG A 122 -17.34 -4.47 -7.36
CA ARG A 122 -16.34 -5.57 -7.38
C ARG A 122 -14.97 -5.22 -6.76
N LYS A 123 -14.87 -4.13 -5.98
CA LYS A 123 -13.71 -3.77 -5.14
C LYS A 123 -14.11 -3.83 -3.66
N TYR A 124 -13.17 -4.24 -2.81
CA TYR A 124 -13.31 -4.13 -1.35
C TYR A 124 -12.69 -2.81 -0.90
N LEU A 125 -13.47 -1.97 -0.23
CA LEU A 125 -13.04 -0.69 0.31
C LEU A 125 -13.00 -0.78 1.83
N ALA A 126 -11.87 -0.42 2.42
CA ALA A 126 -11.71 -0.30 3.86
C ALA A 126 -12.06 1.13 4.28
N ILE A 127 -13.24 1.32 4.87
CA ILE A 127 -13.69 2.61 5.39
C ILE A 127 -13.05 2.78 6.77
N VAL A 128 -12.11 3.72 6.85
CA VAL A 128 -11.45 4.11 8.10
C VAL A 128 -12.13 5.38 8.60
N LYS A 129 -12.62 5.37 9.84
CA LYS A 129 -13.23 6.53 10.48
C LYS A 129 -12.30 7.74 10.42
N MET A 130 -12.86 8.94 10.20
CA MET A 130 -12.07 10.18 10.12
C MET A 130 -11.24 10.44 11.39
N TYR A 131 -11.80 10.10 12.56
CA TYR A 131 -11.09 10.16 13.83
C TYR A 131 -9.77 9.37 13.81
N ASN A 132 -9.78 8.14 13.31
CA ASN A 132 -8.60 7.29 13.23
C ASN A 132 -7.57 7.84 12.24
N ARG A 133 -8.01 8.40 11.10
CA ARG A 133 -7.10 9.05 10.14
C ARG A 133 -6.44 10.30 10.76
N ALA A 134 -7.21 11.11 11.47
CA ALA A 134 -6.69 12.30 12.13
C ALA A 134 -5.71 11.94 13.25
N LEU A 135 -5.96 10.88 14.03
CA LEU A 135 -4.99 10.36 14.99
C LEU A 135 -3.69 9.88 14.34
N GLN A 136 -3.77 9.18 13.20
CA GLN A 136 -2.59 8.74 12.45
C GLN A 136 -1.74 9.92 11.99
N VAL A 137 -2.36 10.96 11.42
CA VAL A 137 -1.64 12.18 11.02
C VAL A 137 -1.02 12.88 12.23
N LEU A 138 -1.74 12.95 13.36
CA LEU A 138 -1.23 13.55 14.59
C LEU A 138 0.00 12.81 15.13
N ALA A 139 -0.04 11.48 15.13
CA ALA A 139 1.11 10.67 15.52
C ALA A 139 2.28 10.81 14.54
N LYS A 140 1.99 10.90 13.24
CA LYS A 140 2.99 11.14 12.19
C LYS A 140 3.77 12.43 12.45
N LEU A 141 3.07 13.55 12.69
CA LEU A 141 3.68 14.83 13.02
C LEU A 141 4.62 14.77 14.24
N ALA A 142 4.35 13.90 15.21
CA ALA A 142 5.17 13.73 16.41
C ALA A 142 6.43 12.89 16.17
N ILE A 143 6.37 11.89 15.28
CA ILE A 143 7.40 10.87 15.12
C ILE A 143 8.40 11.23 14.03
N GLU A 144 7.95 11.84 12.92
CA GLU A 144 8.80 12.26 11.80
C GLU A 144 10.11 12.95 12.20
N PRO A 145 10.12 14.00 13.04
CA PRO A 145 11.35 14.72 13.37
C PRO A 145 12.39 13.88 14.14
N GLU A 146 11.96 12.86 14.89
CA GLU A 146 12.91 11.95 15.56
C GLU A 146 13.67 11.11 14.52
N TRP A 147 12.96 10.66 13.49
CA TRP A 147 13.52 9.78 12.48
C TRP A 147 14.26 10.52 11.39
N GLU A 148 13.82 11.72 10.99
CA GLU A 148 14.60 12.60 10.13
C GLU A 148 16.02 12.79 10.69
N ALA A 149 16.15 13.05 11.99
CA ALA A 149 17.45 13.18 12.65
C ALA A 149 18.29 11.90 12.58
N LYS A 150 17.67 10.72 12.77
CA LYS A 150 18.39 9.42 12.75
C LYS A 150 18.76 9.00 11.33
N PHE A 151 17.89 9.27 10.36
CA PHE A 151 18.16 9.00 8.95
C PHE A 151 19.32 9.87 8.46
N GLU A 152 19.33 11.17 8.76
CA GLU A 152 20.43 12.05 8.37
C GLU A 152 21.78 11.65 8.99
N GLN A 153 21.78 11.12 10.22
CA GLN A 153 22.98 10.58 10.86
C GLN A 153 23.44 9.24 10.26
N GLY A 154 22.51 8.38 9.83
CA GLY A 154 22.80 7.06 9.26
C GLY A 154 23.19 7.06 7.78
N VAL A 155 22.85 8.12 7.02
CA VAL A 155 23.15 8.24 5.58
C VAL A 155 24.67 8.31 5.28
N GLN A 156 25.52 8.57 6.27
CA GLN A 156 26.97 8.41 6.09
C GLN A 156 27.44 6.95 6.02
N ASN A 157 26.67 5.97 6.49
CA ASN A 157 27.11 4.57 6.55
C ASN A 157 26.07 3.49 6.14
N LEU A 158 24.85 3.84 5.70
CA LEU A 158 23.85 2.83 5.32
C LEU A 158 23.09 3.20 4.04
N GLU A 159 23.12 2.27 3.07
CA GLU A 159 22.23 2.28 1.92
C GLU A 159 20.76 2.23 2.41
N VAL A 160 19.92 3.06 1.81
CA VAL A 160 18.50 3.33 2.15
C VAL A 160 17.59 2.07 2.20
N ARG A 161 18.10 0.89 1.87
CA ARG A 161 17.41 -0.42 1.93
C ARG A 161 17.27 -1.00 3.34
N ASP A 162 18.18 -0.70 4.26
CA ASP A 162 18.30 -1.46 5.54
C ASP A 162 17.63 -0.80 6.75
N CYS A 163 17.15 0.45 6.64
CA CYS A 163 16.56 1.14 7.79
C CYS A 163 15.13 0.65 8.15
N VAL A 164 14.41 0.06 7.18
CA VAL A 164 12.97 -0.27 7.34
C VAL A 164 12.71 -1.38 8.39
N PRO A 165 13.54 -2.43 8.54
CA PRO A 165 13.37 -3.47 9.57
C PRO A 165 13.75 -3.01 10.99
N GLU A 166 14.76 -2.16 11.14
CA GLU A 166 15.25 -1.71 12.45
C GLU A 166 14.30 -0.71 13.11
N VAL A 167 13.80 0.26 12.33
CA VAL A 167 12.73 1.18 12.73
C VAL A 167 11.48 0.41 13.18
N ARG A 168 11.13 -0.65 12.43
CA ARG A 168 10.00 -1.54 12.70
C ARG A 168 10.15 -2.29 14.02
N ASN A 169 11.30 -2.88 14.28
CA ASN A 169 11.55 -3.65 15.51
C ASN A 169 11.56 -2.75 16.75
N HIS A 170 12.04 -1.51 16.64
CA HIS A 170 12.08 -0.56 17.75
C HIS A 170 10.72 0.07 18.09
N CYS A 171 9.91 0.43 17.08
CA CYS A 171 8.54 0.90 17.29
C CYS A 171 7.68 -0.15 18.01
N ASN A 172 7.85 -1.44 17.71
CA ASN A 172 7.15 -2.52 18.41
C ASN A 172 7.52 -2.61 19.88
N LYS A 173 8.82 -2.45 20.16
CA LYS A 173 9.39 -2.54 21.51
C LYS A 173 8.91 -1.39 22.40
N GLN A 174 8.76 -0.19 21.85
CA GLN A 174 8.28 0.99 22.61
C GLN A 174 6.75 1.09 22.74
N LEU A 175 5.98 0.53 21.82
CA LEU A 175 4.51 0.63 21.80
C LEU A 175 3.80 -0.49 22.59
N ARG A 176 4.53 -1.49 23.11
CA ARG A 176 3.99 -2.71 23.77
C ARG A 176 2.80 -3.32 23.00
N LEU A 177 2.88 -3.36 21.68
CA LEU A 177 1.89 -4.00 20.83
C LEU A 177 2.27 -5.49 20.69
N HIS A 178 1.73 -6.34 21.58
CA HIS A 178 1.98 -7.79 21.60
C HIS A 178 1.30 -8.58 20.47
N SER A 179 1.29 -8.06 19.24
CA SER A 179 1.01 -8.90 18.07
C SER A 179 1.91 -8.50 16.92
N ALA A 180 2.65 -9.48 16.40
CA ALA A 180 3.61 -9.37 15.30
C ALA A 180 3.02 -8.88 13.96
N ASN A 181 1.74 -8.45 13.93
CA ASN A 181 1.03 -7.93 12.75
C ASN A 181 0.62 -6.44 12.86
N SER A 182 0.97 -5.76 13.95
CA SER A 182 0.60 -4.33 14.17
C SER A 182 1.77 -3.36 13.98
N ALA A 183 2.99 -3.90 13.89
CA ALA A 183 4.25 -3.21 13.63
C ALA A 183 4.38 -2.54 12.28
N CYS A 184 3.98 -3.30 11.24
CA CYS A 184 4.05 -2.83 9.87
C CYS A 184 3.10 -1.66 9.65
N LYS A 185 2.15 -1.36 10.57
CA LYS A 185 1.19 -0.28 10.38
C LYS A 185 1.77 1.12 10.43
N PHE A 186 2.86 1.37 11.14
CA PHE A 186 3.32 2.75 11.40
C PHE A 186 4.32 3.30 10.37
N CYS A 187 5.28 2.50 9.87
CA CYS A 187 6.05 2.87 8.68
C CYS A 187 5.18 2.81 7.40
N LEU A 188 4.10 2.03 7.42
CA LEU A 188 3.07 2.13 6.40
C LEU A 188 2.30 3.45 6.49
N VAL A 189 2.24 4.23 7.59
CA VAL A 189 1.61 5.57 7.56
C VAL A 189 2.41 6.58 6.71
N ALA A 190 3.74 6.41 6.59
CA ALA A 190 4.55 7.21 5.68
C ALA A 190 4.37 6.76 4.21
N LYS A 191 4.23 5.46 3.93
CA LYS A 191 3.90 4.92 2.60
C LYS A 191 2.39 4.98 2.23
N GLN A 192 1.50 5.10 3.20
CA GLN A 192 0.03 5.18 3.03
C GLN A 192 -0.43 6.61 2.70
N LEU A 193 0.48 7.59 2.70
CA LEU A 193 0.16 8.87 2.07
C LEU A 193 0.22 8.82 0.55
N ASP A 194 0.88 7.81 -0.05
CA ASP A 194 0.96 7.71 -1.51
C ASP A 194 0.13 6.58 -2.13
N GLU A 195 -0.25 5.51 -1.42
CA GLU A 195 -0.96 4.41 -2.09
C GLU A 195 -2.14 3.83 -1.30
N ASN A 196 -3.32 3.96 -1.90
CA ASN A 196 -4.50 3.14 -1.70
C ASN A 196 -4.21 1.66 -1.98
N GLN A 197 -3.41 0.92 -1.20
CA GLN A 197 -3.41 -0.56 -1.22
C GLN A 197 -3.15 -1.16 0.17
N GLY A 198 -3.90 -2.22 0.49
CA GLY A 198 -3.98 -2.84 1.81
C GLY A 198 -2.70 -3.53 2.30
N PHE A 199 -2.69 -3.81 3.60
CA PHE A 199 -1.62 -4.52 4.29
C PHE A 199 -1.41 -5.93 3.75
N LEU A 200 -0.15 -6.25 3.47
CA LEU A 200 0.30 -7.55 3.01
C LEU A 200 1.21 -8.18 4.08
N SER A 201 0.68 -9.15 4.81
CA SER A 201 1.47 -10.24 5.38
C SER A 201 2.26 -10.87 4.23
N LYS A 202 3.60 -10.88 4.31
CA LYS A 202 4.52 -11.51 3.35
C LYS A 202 3.99 -11.43 1.92
N ILE A 203 4.02 -10.24 1.30
CA ILE A 203 3.37 -9.92 0.00
C ILE A 203 3.30 -11.14 -0.90
N THR A 204 2.23 -11.90 -0.77
CA THR A 204 1.96 -13.08 -1.56
C THR A 204 0.73 -12.68 -2.32
N LEU A 205 0.90 -12.62 -3.63
CA LEU A 205 -0.17 -12.30 -4.57
C LEU A 205 -1.47 -12.99 -4.12
N THR A 206 -2.53 -12.22 -3.90
CA THR A 206 -3.80 -12.78 -3.41
C THR A 206 -4.32 -13.84 -4.40
N LYS A 207 -5.05 -14.85 -3.91
CA LYS A 207 -5.67 -15.86 -4.79
C LYS A 207 -6.52 -15.20 -5.87
N ASP A 208 -7.22 -14.12 -5.55
CA ASP A 208 -8.02 -13.33 -6.49
C ASP A 208 -7.19 -12.67 -7.59
N GLN A 209 -6.02 -12.10 -7.28
CA GLN A 209 -5.15 -11.50 -8.29
C GLN A 209 -4.56 -12.57 -9.22
N GLN A 210 -4.16 -13.72 -8.67
CA GLN A 210 -3.72 -14.88 -9.47
C GLN A 210 -4.84 -15.32 -10.43
N GLN A 211 -6.06 -15.42 -9.91
CA GLN A 211 -7.22 -15.85 -10.66
C GLN A 211 -7.60 -14.85 -11.76
N LYS A 212 -7.57 -13.54 -11.46
CA LYS A 212 -7.82 -12.47 -12.45
C LYS A 212 -6.82 -12.51 -13.60
N HIS A 213 -5.53 -12.66 -13.28
CA HIS A 213 -4.49 -12.78 -14.31
C HIS A 213 -4.69 -14.01 -15.18
N TYR A 214 -4.94 -15.17 -14.56
CA TYR A 214 -5.24 -16.40 -15.28
C TYR A 214 -6.48 -16.25 -16.17
N TRP A 215 -7.58 -15.67 -15.67
CA TRP A 215 -8.79 -15.42 -16.46
C TRP A 215 -8.54 -14.47 -17.64
N ARG A 216 -7.68 -13.46 -17.48
CA ARG A 216 -7.27 -12.59 -18.59
C ARG A 216 -6.59 -13.40 -19.68
N ILE A 217 -5.64 -14.27 -19.33
CA ILE A 217 -4.98 -15.18 -20.29
C ILE A 217 -5.99 -16.12 -20.95
N VAL A 218 -6.87 -16.75 -20.15
CA VAL A 218 -7.93 -17.64 -20.65
C VAL A 218 -8.82 -16.93 -21.66
N SER A 219 -9.26 -15.70 -21.36
CA SER A 219 -10.11 -14.92 -22.26
C SER A 219 -9.43 -14.61 -23.59
N ILE A 220 -8.13 -14.35 -23.58
CA ILE A 220 -7.34 -14.13 -24.79
C ILE A 220 -7.26 -15.43 -25.60
N ILE A 221 -6.95 -16.55 -24.97
CA ILE A 221 -6.86 -17.86 -25.64
C ILE A 221 -8.23 -18.25 -26.23
N ASP A 222 -9.32 -18.02 -25.51
CA ASP A 222 -10.68 -18.34 -25.96
C ASP A 222 -11.15 -17.44 -27.11
N ALA A 223 -10.75 -16.17 -27.12
CA ALA A 223 -11.00 -15.26 -28.26
C ALA A 223 -10.17 -15.64 -29.50
N HIS A 224 -9.01 -16.28 -29.31
CA HIS A 224 -8.07 -16.64 -30.37
C HIS A 224 -8.10 -18.14 -30.72
N LYS A 225 -9.24 -18.83 -30.54
CA LYS A 225 -9.39 -20.28 -30.82
C LYS A 225 -8.94 -20.69 -32.22
N SER A 226 -9.22 -19.86 -33.23
CA SER A 226 -8.88 -20.12 -34.64
C SER A 226 -7.65 -19.35 -35.13
N ALA A 227 -7.02 -18.54 -34.28
CA ALA A 227 -5.88 -17.71 -34.66
C ALA A 227 -4.60 -18.55 -34.91
N PRO A 228 -3.66 -18.09 -35.76
CA PRO A 228 -2.37 -18.75 -35.88
C PRO A 228 -1.58 -18.66 -34.56
N GLN A 229 -0.71 -19.65 -34.33
CA GLN A 229 0.08 -19.77 -33.10
C GLN A 229 0.86 -18.47 -32.79
N GLU A 230 1.44 -17.86 -33.82
CA GLU A 230 2.19 -16.63 -33.69
C GLU A 230 1.35 -15.45 -33.18
N ALA A 231 0.14 -15.26 -33.73
CA ALA A 231 -0.76 -14.19 -33.31
C ALA A 231 -1.14 -14.35 -31.83
N LEU A 232 -1.37 -15.60 -31.39
CA LEU A 232 -1.65 -15.91 -29.99
C LEU A 232 -0.47 -15.55 -29.08
N ILE A 233 0.76 -15.91 -29.47
CA ILE A 233 1.97 -15.58 -28.68
C ILE A 233 2.17 -14.05 -28.60
N ARG A 234 2.00 -13.32 -29.72
CA ARG A 234 2.09 -11.85 -29.74
C ARG A 234 1.10 -11.20 -28.77
N ARG A 235 -0.10 -11.78 -28.61
CA ARG A 235 -1.10 -11.21 -27.69
C ARG A 235 -0.86 -11.58 -26.23
N LEU A 236 -0.35 -12.78 -25.96
CA LEU A 236 -0.10 -13.26 -24.60
C LEU A 236 1.17 -12.67 -23.97
N ASN A 237 2.24 -12.51 -24.75
CA ASN A 237 3.54 -12.07 -24.22
C ASN A 237 3.50 -10.72 -23.48
N PRO A 238 2.85 -9.66 -24.00
CA PRO A 238 2.73 -8.40 -23.28
C PRO A 238 2.01 -8.56 -21.93
N VAL A 239 0.97 -9.40 -21.86
CA VAL A 239 0.21 -9.62 -20.62
C VAL A 239 1.03 -10.36 -19.57
N ILE A 240 1.83 -11.35 -19.99
CA ILE A 240 2.73 -12.07 -19.10
C ILE A 240 3.88 -11.16 -18.65
N GLN A 241 4.42 -10.35 -19.56
CA GLN A 241 5.51 -9.41 -19.26
C GLN A 241 5.06 -8.30 -18.30
N GLU A 242 3.90 -7.67 -18.54
CA GLU A 242 3.28 -6.71 -17.63
C GLU A 242 3.15 -7.30 -16.23
N TRP A 243 2.69 -8.55 -16.14
CA TRP A 243 2.52 -9.23 -14.87
C TRP A 243 3.85 -9.52 -14.18
N LYS A 244 4.89 -9.96 -14.92
CA LYS A 244 6.23 -10.14 -14.37
C LYS A 244 6.77 -8.81 -13.85
N ASN A 245 6.74 -7.76 -14.65
CA ASN A 245 7.27 -6.46 -14.26
C ASN A 245 6.62 -5.93 -12.96
N TYR A 246 5.31 -6.15 -12.81
CA TYR A 246 4.60 -5.69 -11.62
C TYR A 246 4.80 -6.60 -10.39
N TYR A 247 4.79 -7.94 -10.57
CA TYR A 247 4.72 -8.89 -9.46
C TYR A 247 5.98 -9.76 -9.25
N TRP A 248 7.05 -9.60 -10.05
CA TRP A 248 8.22 -10.48 -10.01
C TRP A 248 8.87 -10.61 -8.63
N SER A 249 9.01 -9.50 -7.89
CA SER A 249 9.57 -9.50 -6.53
C SER A 249 8.63 -10.06 -5.46
N GLN A 250 7.34 -10.18 -5.79
CA GLN A 250 6.24 -10.48 -4.86
C GLN A 250 5.72 -11.92 -4.99
N VAL A 251 6.18 -12.67 -5.98
CA VAL A 251 5.64 -14.00 -6.31
C VAL A 251 6.63 -15.08 -5.94
N SER A 252 6.17 -16.05 -5.13
CA SER A 252 6.97 -17.24 -4.86
C SER A 252 7.12 -18.10 -6.11
N LYS A 253 8.28 -18.78 -6.24
CA LYS A 253 8.52 -19.75 -7.34
C LYS A 253 7.42 -20.82 -7.45
N LYS A 254 6.75 -21.16 -6.34
CA LYS A 254 5.62 -22.10 -6.31
C LYS A 254 4.40 -21.55 -7.05
N ILE A 255 4.10 -20.26 -6.90
CA ILE A 255 2.95 -19.61 -7.55
C ILE A 255 3.21 -19.42 -9.04
N SER A 256 4.41 -18.96 -9.44
CA SER A 256 4.75 -18.80 -10.86
C SER A 256 4.68 -20.13 -11.61
N LYS A 257 5.27 -21.20 -11.06
CA LYS A 257 5.16 -22.56 -11.62
C LYS A 257 3.71 -23.04 -11.75
N ARG A 258 2.87 -22.76 -10.74
CA ARG A 258 1.44 -23.11 -10.79
C ARG A 258 0.72 -22.38 -11.91
N LEU A 259 0.99 -21.08 -12.10
CA LEU A 259 0.39 -20.30 -13.20
C LEU A 259 0.87 -20.78 -14.56
N ASP A 260 2.17 -21.03 -14.73
CA ASP A 260 2.75 -21.58 -15.96
C ASP A 260 2.09 -22.92 -16.32
N HIS A 261 1.87 -23.80 -15.33
CA HIS A 261 1.16 -25.05 -15.53
C HIS A 261 -0.30 -24.84 -15.98
N LEU A 262 -1.04 -23.93 -15.35
CA LEU A 262 -2.43 -23.66 -15.74
C LEU A 262 -2.53 -23.10 -17.17
N VAL A 263 -1.62 -22.20 -17.53
CA VAL A 263 -1.52 -21.67 -18.89
C VAL A 263 -1.18 -22.78 -19.89
N PHE A 264 -0.25 -23.67 -19.56
CA PHE A 264 0.08 -24.85 -20.36
C PHE A 264 -1.16 -25.73 -20.62
N LEU A 265 -1.94 -26.05 -19.58
CA LEU A 265 -3.15 -26.85 -19.74
C LEU A 265 -4.17 -26.18 -20.66
N LYS A 266 -4.35 -24.86 -20.52
CA LYS A 266 -5.28 -24.11 -21.38
C LYS A 266 -4.80 -24.07 -22.83
N LEU A 267 -3.50 -23.90 -23.07
CA LEU A 267 -2.90 -23.94 -24.41
C LEU A 267 -2.98 -25.35 -25.03
N MET A 268 -2.81 -26.41 -24.23
CA MET A 268 -2.99 -27.79 -24.68
C MET A 268 -4.43 -28.06 -25.13
N SER A 269 -5.42 -27.53 -24.38
CA SER A 269 -6.83 -27.59 -24.79
C SER A 269 -7.08 -26.85 -26.11
N TRP A 270 -6.54 -25.63 -26.24
CA TRP A 270 -6.61 -24.86 -27.48
C TRP A 270 -5.99 -25.62 -28.67
N ALA A 271 -4.80 -26.19 -28.49
CA ALA A 271 -4.10 -26.93 -29.55
C ALA A 271 -4.83 -28.22 -29.94
N LYS A 272 -5.41 -28.94 -28.97
CA LYS A 272 -6.21 -30.15 -29.24
C LYS A 272 -7.50 -29.81 -29.97
N HIS A 273 -8.16 -28.71 -29.61
CA HIS A 273 -9.38 -28.24 -30.29
C HIS A 273 -9.14 -27.99 -31.78
N ARG A 274 -7.95 -27.50 -32.16
CA ARG A 274 -7.57 -27.29 -33.55
C ARG A 274 -7.32 -28.57 -34.35
N HIS A 275 -7.04 -29.69 -33.68
CA HIS A 275 -6.68 -30.95 -34.32
C HIS A 275 -7.45 -32.11 -33.68
N PRO A 276 -8.79 -32.17 -33.86
CA PRO A 276 -9.64 -33.17 -33.21
C PRO A 276 -9.26 -34.61 -33.61
N LYS A 277 -8.70 -34.81 -34.82
CA LYS A 277 -8.26 -36.12 -35.34
C LYS A 277 -6.82 -36.50 -34.98
N LYS A 278 -6.08 -35.67 -34.25
CA LYS A 278 -4.66 -35.94 -33.93
C LYS A 278 -4.48 -36.25 -32.44
N GLY A 279 -3.61 -37.21 -32.14
CA GLY A 279 -3.28 -37.60 -30.78
C GLY A 279 -2.45 -36.54 -30.03
N ARG A 280 -2.45 -36.62 -28.69
CA ARG A 280 -1.72 -35.68 -27.81
C ARG A 280 -0.23 -35.56 -28.16
N LYS A 281 0.44 -36.67 -28.49
CA LYS A 281 1.87 -36.72 -28.86
C LYS A 281 2.17 -35.90 -30.13
N TRP A 282 1.28 -35.94 -31.12
CA TRP A 282 1.43 -35.14 -32.32
C TRP A 282 1.22 -33.65 -32.03
N VAL A 283 0.21 -33.33 -31.21
CA VAL A 283 -0.07 -31.95 -30.79
C VAL A 283 1.09 -31.37 -29.99
N SER A 284 1.69 -32.13 -29.06
CA SER A 284 2.87 -31.68 -28.32
C SER A 284 4.04 -31.38 -29.25
N ASN A 285 4.38 -32.31 -30.15
CA ASN A 285 5.52 -32.16 -31.05
C ASN A 285 5.35 -30.99 -32.05
N LYS A 286 4.11 -30.66 -32.40
CA LYS A 286 3.81 -29.56 -33.32
C LYS A 286 4.00 -28.18 -32.68
N TYR A 287 3.54 -28.01 -31.44
CA TYR A 287 3.40 -26.69 -30.82
C TYR A 287 4.41 -26.41 -29.69
N TRP A 288 4.97 -27.45 -29.10
CA TRP A 288 5.98 -27.37 -28.04
C TRP A 288 7.32 -27.85 -28.58
N HIS A 289 8.35 -27.05 -28.37
CA HIS A 289 9.71 -27.31 -28.83
C HIS A 289 10.67 -27.29 -27.65
N THR A 290 11.83 -27.93 -27.85
CA THR A 290 12.98 -27.79 -26.96
C THR A 290 13.87 -26.68 -27.52
N LEU A 291 14.11 -25.66 -26.71
CA LEU A 291 14.97 -24.53 -27.06
C LEU A 291 16.07 -24.40 -26.02
N GLU A 292 17.32 -24.50 -26.45
CA GLU A 292 18.50 -24.48 -25.58
C GLU A 292 18.38 -25.51 -24.44
N SER A 293 18.16 -25.04 -23.21
CA SER A 293 18.01 -25.82 -21.98
C SER A 293 16.56 -25.94 -21.48
N GLN A 294 15.60 -25.33 -22.18
CA GLN A 294 14.18 -25.36 -21.81
C GLN A 294 13.40 -26.35 -22.68
N ASN A 295 12.87 -27.37 -22.03
CA ASN A 295 11.90 -28.29 -22.63
C ASN A 295 10.48 -27.73 -22.52
N TRP A 296 9.58 -28.16 -23.42
CA TRP A 296 8.17 -27.78 -23.41
C TRP A 296 7.92 -26.27 -23.58
N VAL A 297 8.63 -25.64 -24.51
CA VAL A 297 8.44 -24.23 -24.83
C VAL A 297 7.42 -24.08 -25.95
N PHE A 298 6.32 -23.38 -25.68
CA PHE A 298 5.33 -23.05 -26.71
C PHE A 298 5.91 -21.98 -27.64
N ALA A 299 6.28 -22.37 -28.87
CA ALA A 299 7.00 -21.50 -29.79
C ALA A 299 6.65 -21.76 -31.25
N SER A 300 6.77 -20.72 -32.08
CA SER A 300 6.53 -20.79 -33.53
C SER A 300 7.70 -20.17 -34.29
N LYS A 301 8.00 -20.71 -35.47
CA LYS A 301 9.03 -20.16 -36.39
C LYS A 301 8.42 -18.98 -37.17
N GLN A 302 9.01 -17.79 -37.08
CA GLN A 302 8.63 -16.67 -37.95
C GLN A 302 9.26 -16.79 -39.34
N LYS A 303 8.70 -16.05 -40.31
CA LYS A 303 9.22 -15.94 -41.69
C LYS A 303 10.70 -15.51 -41.77
N ASN A 304 11.23 -14.81 -40.76
CA ASN A 304 12.63 -14.34 -40.73
C ASN A 304 13.56 -15.26 -39.91
N ASN A 305 13.24 -16.55 -39.74
CA ASN A 305 13.96 -17.50 -38.88
C ASN A 305 14.04 -17.13 -37.38
N LYS A 306 13.44 -16.02 -36.94
CA LYS A 306 13.34 -15.67 -35.52
C LYS A 306 12.27 -16.53 -34.85
N LEU A 307 12.66 -17.27 -33.81
CA LEU A 307 11.74 -18.08 -33.02
C LEU A 307 10.96 -17.19 -32.06
N MET A 308 9.64 -17.14 -32.20
CA MET A 308 8.77 -16.46 -31.26
C MET A 308 8.29 -17.47 -30.21
N ARG A 309 8.79 -17.32 -28.98
CA ARG A 309 8.39 -18.15 -27.83
C ARG A 309 7.45 -17.40 -26.89
N LEU A 310 6.58 -18.16 -26.23
CA LEU A 310 5.79 -17.67 -25.12
C LEU A 310 6.69 -17.40 -23.91
N LEU A 311 6.50 -16.26 -23.25
CA LEU A 311 7.16 -15.96 -21.99
C LEU A 311 6.57 -16.79 -20.84
N THR A 312 7.39 -17.17 -19.88
CA THR A 312 6.96 -17.84 -18.64
C THR A 312 6.94 -16.88 -17.46
N HIS A 313 6.13 -17.17 -16.45
CA HIS A 313 6.04 -16.39 -15.21
C HIS A 313 7.23 -16.67 -14.27
N THR A 314 8.03 -17.68 -14.59
CA THR A 314 9.18 -18.18 -13.83
C THR A 314 10.45 -17.37 -14.03
#